data_AF-A0A1A9I101-F1
#
_entry.id   AF-A0A1A9I101-F1
#
_cell.length_a   1.000
_cell.length_b   1.000
_cell.length_c   1.000
_cell.angle_alpha   90.00
_cell.angle_beta   90.00
_cell.angle_gamma   90.00
#
_symmetry.space_group_name_H-M   'P 1'
#
loop_
_entity.id
_entity.type
_entity.pdbx_description
1 polymer ?
#
loop_
_entity_poly.entity_id
_entity_poly.type
_entity_poly.pdbx_seq_one_letter_code
_entity_poly.pdbx_strand_id
1 'polypeptide(L)'
;MKQTSILVILIFYFFASGYAQVAFKVINGITKQPVKEETCSIIKDGDALADIDVTDSLGVFTPRIVPDSNATYQLWIDAEGFRSLKKEIDLRSNKVYTIFIFPDKKAIQKIPGYSYGGCSTVEFGDYEPGTPESLTDLPDSIREKLEKHLLNRLGKKFYSKLKLNGGQIVDLDRLYIVNPRARYYQWVPYSYYLCFSFQAPEKGIGLYTAKIVLDKNGNIAKEIELPDISSHPEKANIIARKSALLIAKKSGFTEKTGKITLDYSSDAGSLTWCFERTIKDNGLTFVRETLKIDAHNGKVLGISNSHGIR
;
A
#
# COMPACT_ATOMS: atom_id res chain seq x y z
N MET A 1 65.57 3.61 -31.71
CA MET A 1 64.46 4.46 -31.23
C MET A 1 63.19 3.63 -31.26
N LYS A 2 62.60 3.33 -30.09
CA LYS A 2 61.48 2.40 -29.91
C LYS A 2 60.15 3.16 -30.05
N GLN A 3 59.36 2.79 -31.05
CA GLN A 3 58.00 3.29 -31.27
C GLN A 3 57.11 2.05 -31.42
N THR A 4 56.55 1.58 -30.32
CA THR A 4 55.57 0.48 -30.32
C THR A 4 54.84 0.46 -28.99
N SER A 5 53.52 0.26 -29.06
CA SER A 5 52.63 -0.12 -27.94
C SER A 5 51.90 1.01 -27.21
N ILE A 6 51.13 1.84 -27.93
CA ILE A 6 49.92 2.50 -27.39
C ILE A 6 48.82 2.41 -28.47
N LEU A 7 48.34 1.20 -28.76
CA LEU A 7 47.18 1.01 -29.64
C LEU A 7 46.45 -0.31 -29.34
N VAL A 8 46.17 -0.60 -28.06
CA VAL A 8 45.35 -1.78 -27.67
C VAL A 8 44.31 -1.46 -26.58
N ILE A 9 44.28 -0.26 -26.00
CA ILE A 9 43.34 0.05 -24.88
C ILE A 9 42.00 0.67 -25.35
N LEU A 10 41.85 1.05 -26.62
CA LEU A 10 40.65 1.74 -27.12
C LEU A 10 39.59 0.87 -27.81
N ILE A 11 39.84 -0.44 -27.98
CA ILE A 11 38.86 -1.37 -28.58
C ILE A 11 38.04 -2.14 -27.52
N PHE A 12 38.46 -2.13 -26.25
CA PHE A 12 37.71 -2.82 -25.18
C PHE A 12 36.54 -2.01 -24.59
N TYR A 13 36.38 -0.72 -24.92
CA TYR A 13 35.20 0.06 -24.50
C TYR A 13 34.02 -0.02 -25.48
N PHE A 14 34.21 -0.56 -26.69
CA PHE A 14 33.12 -0.79 -27.65
C PHE A 14 32.44 -2.16 -27.51
N PHE A 15 32.93 -3.00 -26.59
CA PHE A 15 32.16 -4.12 -26.03
C PHE A 15 31.31 -3.69 -24.82
N ALA A 16 31.02 -2.39 -24.67
CA ALA A 16 29.83 -1.91 -23.96
C ALA A 16 28.58 -2.28 -24.79
N SER A 17 28.39 -3.59 -24.92
CA SER A 17 27.18 -4.35 -25.17
C SER A 17 26.00 -3.53 -25.70
N GLY A 18 25.70 -3.73 -26.98
CA GLY A 18 24.46 -3.34 -27.66
C GLY A 18 23.22 -4.04 -27.11
N TYR A 19 22.98 -3.91 -25.80
CA TYR A 19 21.66 -4.09 -25.24
C TYR A 19 20.83 -2.91 -25.73
N ALA A 20 19.70 -3.17 -26.38
CA ALA A 20 18.70 -2.15 -26.59
C ALA A 20 18.34 -1.58 -25.21
N GLN A 21 18.69 -0.32 -24.96
CA GLN A 21 18.33 0.36 -23.72
C GLN A 21 17.06 1.15 -24.00
N VAL A 22 15.93 0.49 -23.79
CA VAL A 22 14.67 1.20 -23.62
C VAL A 22 14.76 2.08 -22.38
N ALA A 23 14.20 3.28 -22.44
CA ALA A 23 14.09 4.16 -21.28
C ALA A 23 12.69 4.77 -21.21
N PHE A 24 12.24 5.10 -20.01
CA PHE A 24 10.93 5.68 -19.75
C PHE A 24 11.09 7.02 -19.06
N LYS A 25 10.67 8.10 -19.72
CA LYS A 25 10.62 9.44 -19.14
C LYS A 25 9.23 9.71 -18.56
N VAL A 26 9.12 9.73 -17.24
CA VAL A 26 7.87 9.91 -16.50
C VAL A 26 7.62 11.39 -16.25
N ILE A 27 6.48 11.88 -16.75
CA ILE A 27 6.10 13.29 -16.72
C ILE A 27 4.75 13.45 -16.04
N ASN A 28 4.64 14.45 -15.17
CA ASN A 28 3.35 14.87 -14.63
C ASN A 28 2.50 15.44 -15.76
N GLY A 29 1.37 14.80 -16.05
CA GLY A 29 0.47 15.15 -17.14
C GLY A 29 -0.12 16.55 -17.04
N ILE A 30 -0.18 17.14 -15.84
CA ILE A 30 -0.69 18.50 -15.59
C ILE A 30 0.46 19.52 -15.63
N THR A 31 1.47 19.37 -14.77
CA THR A 31 2.53 20.38 -14.61
C THR A 31 3.60 20.32 -15.70
N LYS A 32 3.63 19.23 -16.48
CA LYS A 32 4.65 18.90 -17.49
C LYS A 32 6.07 18.78 -16.94
N GLN A 33 6.24 18.75 -15.63
CA GLN A 33 7.53 18.54 -14.98
C GLN A 33 7.86 17.04 -14.88
N PRO A 34 9.15 16.67 -14.87
CA PRO A 34 9.56 15.32 -14.55
C PRO A 34 9.08 14.89 -13.16
N VAL A 35 8.74 13.60 -13.05
CA VAL A 35 8.44 12.98 -11.75
C VAL A 35 9.68 12.18 -11.35
N LYS A 36 10.29 12.56 -10.23
CA LYS A 36 11.60 12.07 -9.77
C LYS A 36 11.45 11.18 -8.55
N GLU A 37 12.41 10.28 -8.33
CA GLU A 37 12.50 9.41 -7.15
C GLU A 37 11.27 8.50 -6.93
N GLU A 38 10.46 8.27 -7.97
CA GLU A 38 9.29 7.39 -7.90
C GLU A 38 9.62 5.98 -8.40
N THR A 39 8.96 4.98 -7.81
CA THR A 39 9.18 3.57 -8.13
C THR A 39 8.56 3.20 -9.47
N CYS A 40 9.36 2.58 -10.33
CA CYS A 40 8.95 1.98 -11.58
C CYS A 40 9.33 0.50 -11.57
N SER A 41 8.43 -0.34 -12.05
CA SER A 41 8.61 -1.79 -12.12
C SER A 41 8.35 -2.29 -13.53
N ILE A 42 9.13 -3.27 -13.98
CA ILE A 42 8.82 -4.04 -15.17
C ILE A 42 8.21 -5.36 -14.75
N ILE A 43 7.00 -5.63 -15.23
CA ILE A 43 6.27 -6.86 -14.98
C ILE A 43 6.30 -7.72 -16.25
N LYS A 44 6.83 -8.92 -16.13
CA LYS A 44 6.88 -9.95 -17.18
C LYS A 44 5.66 -10.85 -17.08
N ASP A 45 5.04 -11.12 -18.22
CA ASP A 45 3.91 -12.07 -18.37
C ASP A 45 2.72 -11.79 -17.42
N GLY A 46 2.54 -10.51 -17.07
CA GLY A 46 1.41 -10.02 -16.27
C GLY A 46 1.64 -9.96 -14.76
N ASP A 47 2.57 -10.78 -14.23
CA ASP A 47 2.70 -11.02 -12.79
C ASP A 47 4.11 -11.26 -12.24
N ALA A 48 5.14 -11.46 -13.07
CA ALA A 48 6.49 -11.70 -12.57
C ALA A 48 7.30 -10.40 -12.56
N LEU A 49 7.84 -10.01 -11.41
CA LEU A 49 8.72 -8.84 -11.33
C LEU A 49 10.04 -9.11 -12.05
N ALA A 50 10.31 -8.37 -13.12
CA ALA A 50 11.53 -8.50 -13.92
C ALA A 50 12.60 -7.46 -13.57
N ASP A 51 12.17 -6.26 -13.17
CA ASP A 51 13.05 -5.19 -12.72
C ASP A 51 12.29 -4.17 -11.87
N ILE A 52 13.02 -3.48 -11.00
CA ILE A 52 12.51 -2.39 -10.19
C ILE A 52 13.61 -1.37 -9.94
N ASP A 53 13.32 -0.10 -10.18
CA ASP A 53 14.20 1.01 -9.85
C ASP A 53 13.38 2.29 -9.66
N VAL A 54 14.04 3.37 -9.28
CA VAL A 54 13.41 4.70 -9.18
C VAL A 54 13.77 5.56 -10.38
N THR A 55 12.88 6.48 -10.74
CA THR A 55 13.19 7.53 -11.71
C THR A 55 14.28 8.47 -11.19
N ASP A 56 15.21 8.87 -12.06
CA ASP A 56 16.25 9.86 -11.72
C ASP A 56 15.71 11.30 -11.56
N SER A 57 16.62 12.27 -11.41
CA SER A 57 16.27 13.69 -11.28
C SER A 57 15.63 14.30 -12.54
N LEU A 58 15.75 13.63 -13.69
CA LEU A 58 15.13 13.99 -14.97
C LEU A 58 13.85 13.18 -15.23
N GLY A 59 13.41 12.38 -14.26
CA GLY A 59 12.26 11.50 -14.33
C GLY A 59 12.47 10.30 -15.25
N VAL A 60 13.71 9.87 -15.47
CA VAL A 60 14.05 8.76 -16.36
C VAL A 60 14.24 7.48 -15.57
N PHE A 61 13.57 6.42 -16.01
CA PHE A 61 13.75 5.05 -15.56
C PHE A 61 14.31 4.20 -16.73
N THR A 62 15.41 3.49 -16.49
CA THR A 62 16.09 2.66 -17.49
C THR A 62 16.23 1.23 -16.97
N PRO A 63 15.36 0.29 -17.40
CA PRO A 63 15.41 -1.05 -16.88
C PRO A 63 16.67 -1.80 -17.33
N ARG A 64 17.17 -2.69 -16.46
CA ARG A 64 18.38 -3.49 -16.65
C ARG A 64 18.03 -4.96 -16.92
N ILE A 65 17.34 -5.20 -18.02
CA ILE A 65 16.81 -6.53 -18.38
C ILE A 65 17.17 -6.93 -19.81
N VAL A 66 17.40 -8.22 -20.00
CA VAL A 66 17.54 -8.83 -21.33
C VAL A 66 16.15 -9.33 -21.75
N PRO A 67 15.53 -8.77 -22.81
CA PRO A 67 14.18 -9.13 -23.19
C PRO A 67 14.10 -10.57 -23.70
N ASP A 68 13.11 -11.31 -23.20
CA ASP A 68 12.71 -12.63 -23.70
C ASP A 68 11.77 -12.44 -24.90
N SER A 69 12.09 -13.07 -26.04
CA SER A 69 11.35 -12.87 -27.28
C SER A 69 9.91 -13.39 -27.22
N ASN A 70 9.64 -14.32 -26.31
CA ASN A 70 8.34 -14.99 -26.15
C ASN A 70 7.51 -14.38 -25.02
N ALA A 71 8.06 -13.44 -24.27
CA ALA A 71 7.40 -12.83 -23.13
C ALA A 71 6.70 -11.52 -23.48
N THR A 72 5.73 -11.18 -22.65
CA THR A 72 5.10 -9.85 -22.64
C THR A 72 5.63 -9.04 -21.48
N TYR A 73 5.68 -7.71 -21.65
CA TYR A 73 6.21 -6.82 -20.63
C TYR A 73 5.28 -5.64 -20.41
N GLN A 74 5.14 -5.25 -19.15
CA GLN A 74 4.36 -4.10 -18.73
C GLN A 74 5.21 -3.20 -17.85
N LEU A 75 5.20 -1.90 -18.14
CA LEU A 75 5.67 -0.88 -17.22
C LEU A 75 4.56 -0.63 -16.20
N TRP A 76 4.90 -0.77 -14.92
CA TRP A 76 4.07 -0.36 -13.81
C TRP A 76 4.72 0.80 -13.07
N ILE A 77 3.98 1.89 -12.88
CA ILE A 77 4.42 3.05 -12.11
C ILE A 77 3.45 3.21 -10.95
N ASP A 78 3.99 3.15 -9.74
CA ASP A 78 3.27 3.45 -8.51
C ASP A 78 3.96 4.62 -7.81
N ALA A 79 3.39 5.81 -7.98
CA ALA A 79 3.98 7.08 -7.56
C ALA A 79 3.07 7.78 -6.55
N GLU A 80 3.62 8.29 -5.45
CA GLU A 80 2.81 8.86 -4.37
C GLU A 80 1.98 10.06 -4.88
N GLY A 81 0.66 10.00 -4.67
CA GLY A 81 -0.26 11.06 -5.08
C GLY A 81 -0.64 11.04 -6.57
N PHE A 82 -0.16 10.05 -7.34
CA PHE A 82 -0.56 9.81 -8.73
C PHE A 82 -1.42 8.56 -8.85
N ARG A 83 -2.24 8.49 -9.90
CA ARG A 83 -2.92 7.25 -10.26
C ARG A 83 -1.87 6.26 -10.76
N SER A 84 -1.84 5.06 -10.19
CA SER A 84 -0.96 4.00 -10.66
C SER A 84 -1.24 3.69 -12.14
N LEU A 85 -0.18 3.44 -12.91
CA LEU A 85 -0.26 3.19 -14.34
C LEU A 85 0.37 1.85 -14.66
N LYS A 86 -0.36 0.95 -15.31
CA LYS A 86 0.16 -0.29 -15.88
C LYS A 86 -0.03 -0.27 -17.40
N LYS A 87 1.05 -0.38 -18.15
CA LYS A 87 1.05 -0.22 -19.62
C LYS A 87 1.95 -1.24 -20.30
N GLU A 88 1.46 -1.90 -21.34
CA GLU A 88 2.27 -2.79 -22.17
C GLU A 88 3.40 -2.03 -22.89
N ILE A 89 4.57 -2.62 -22.95
CA ILE A 89 5.80 -2.01 -23.48
C ILE A 89 6.58 -3.01 -24.34
N ASP A 90 7.36 -2.49 -25.28
CA ASP A 90 8.31 -3.28 -26.06
C ASP A 90 9.75 -2.93 -25.68
N LEU A 91 10.35 -3.80 -24.87
CA LEU A 91 11.72 -3.65 -24.40
C LEU A 91 12.77 -3.91 -25.50
N ARG A 92 12.37 -4.46 -26.66
CA ARG A 92 13.29 -4.70 -27.79
C ARG A 92 13.54 -3.42 -28.60
N SER A 93 12.79 -2.37 -28.32
CA SER A 93 12.99 -1.08 -28.96
C SER A 93 14.15 -0.31 -28.31
N ASN A 94 14.94 0.37 -29.12
CA ASN A 94 15.97 1.31 -28.64
C ASN A 94 15.38 2.73 -28.53
N LYS A 95 14.20 2.85 -27.89
CA LYS A 95 13.42 4.10 -27.81
C LYS A 95 13.34 4.60 -26.39
N VAL A 96 13.26 5.92 -26.26
CA VAL A 96 12.83 6.59 -25.03
C VAL A 96 11.34 6.85 -25.13
N TYR A 97 10.55 6.26 -24.24
CA TYR A 97 9.11 6.48 -24.16
C TYR A 97 8.79 7.58 -23.16
N THR A 98 8.02 8.58 -23.58
CA THR A 98 7.45 9.57 -22.65
C THR A 98 6.14 9.04 -22.09
N ILE A 99 6.07 8.90 -20.77
CA ILE A 99 4.92 8.39 -20.04
C ILE A 99 4.33 9.53 -19.21
N PHE A 100 3.04 9.83 -19.44
CA PHE A 100 2.32 10.83 -18.66
C PHE A 100 1.53 10.15 -17.56
N ILE A 101 1.78 10.53 -16.31
CA ILE A 101 0.99 10.13 -15.15
C ILE A 101 0.22 11.32 -14.59
N PHE A 102 -0.95 11.07 -14.00
CA PHE A 102 -1.86 12.12 -13.55
C PHE A 102 -2.11 11.98 -12.06
N PRO A 103 -2.27 13.10 -11.32
CA PRO A 103 -2.62 13.06 -9.92
C PRO A 103 -3.85 12.18 -9.68
N ASP A 104 -3.79 11.35 -8.65
CA ASP A 104 -4.95 10.52 -8.29
C ASP A 104 -6.05 11.44 -7.76
N LYS A 105 -7.25 11.35 -8.35
CA LYS A 105 -8.42 12.05 -7.83
C LYS A 105 -8.81 11.55 -6.44
N LYS A 106 -8.39 10.34 -6.07
CA LYS A 106 -8.53 9.76 -4.74
C LYS A 106 -7.42 10.22 -3.79
N ALA A 107 -6.38 10.93 -4.25
CA ALA A 107 -5.35 11.48 -3.37
C ALA A 107 -6.01 12.47 -2.39
N ILE A 108 -6.02 12.09 -1.12
CA ILE A 108 -6.65 12.91 -0.07
C ILE A 108 -5.67 13.99 0.36
N GLN A 109 -6.07 15.24 0.24
CA GLN A 109 -5.34 16.34 0.84
C GLN A 109 -5.33 16.15 2.37
N LYS A 110 -4.14 15.93 2.94
CA LYS A 110 -3.98 15.73 4.38
C LYS A 110 -4.26 17.04 5.13
N ILE A 111 -5.24 17.01 6.02
CA ILE A 111 -5.63 18.12 6.89
C ILE A 111 -4.85 18.00 8.20
N PRO A 112 -4.13 19.05 8.64
CA PRO A 112 -3.42 19.04 9.91
C PRO A 112 -4.32 18.65 11.09
N GLY A 113 -3.84 17.74 11.93
CA GLY A 113 -4.56 17.26 13.11
C GLY A 113 -5.64 16.21 12.84
N TYR A 114 -5.74 15.68 11.61
CA TYR A 114 -6.61 14.55 11.29
C TYR A 114 -5.83 13.24 11.30
N SER A 115 -6.52 12.15 11.57
CA SER A 115 -5.94 10.81 11.48
C SER A 115 -6.08 10.23 10.07
N TYR A 116 -5.00 9.61 9.59
CA TYR A 116 -4.91 8.97 8.28
C TYR A 116 -4.31 7.57 8.45
N GLY A 117 -5.10 6.54 8.14
CA GLY A 117 -4.67 5.16 7.99
C GLY A 117 -4.56 4.78 6.52
N GLY A 118 -3.44 4.17 6.12
CA GLY A 118 -3.23 3.63 4.77
C GLY A 118 -3.62 2.16 4.67
N CYS A 119 -3.76 1.66 3.46
CA CYS A 119 -3.84 0.22 3.22
C CYS A 119 -2.42 -0.34 3.17
N SER A 120 -2.13 -1.37 3.96
CA SER A 120 -0.90 -2.14 3.75
C SER A 120 -1.13 -3.18 2.66
N THR A 121 -0.08 -3.49 1.91
CA THR A 121 -0.01 -4.62 1.00
C THR A 121 0.75 -5.77 1.66
N VAL A 122 0.61 -6.96 1.09
CA VAL A 122 1.41 -8.14 1.41
C VAL A 122 2.39 -8.36 0.27
N GLU A 123 3.66 -8.56 0.59
CA GLU A 123 4.70 -8.87 -0.39
C GLU A 123 4.71 -10.37 -0.68
N PHE A 124 4.77 -10.72 -1.97
CA PHE A 124 4.78 -12.11 -2.45
C PHE A 124 6.10 -12.46 -3.18
N GLY A 125 7.18 -11.75 -2.88
CA GLY A 125 8.47 -11.88 -3.57
C GLY A 125 8.35 -11.42 -5.01
N ASP A 126 8.69 -12.31 -5.95
CA ASP A 126 8.72 -11.98 -7.39
C ASP A 126 7.32 -12.01 -8.05
N TYR A 127 6.26 -12.32 -7.30
CA TYR A 127 4.89 -12.31 -7.79
C TYR A 127 4.18 -11.00 -7.46
N GLU A 128 3.62 -10.34 -8.47
CA GLU A 128 2.84 -9.13 -8.34
C GLU A 128 1.34 -9.44 -8.46
N PRO A 129 0.55 -9.30 -7.38
CA PRO A 129 -0.89 -9.55 -7.43
C PRO A 129 -1.64 -8.50 -8.26
N GLY A 130 -2.85 -8.88 -8.70
CA GLY A 130 -3.77 -7.92 -9.32
C GLY A 130 -4.32 -6.94 -8.28
N THR A 131 -4.61 -5.70 -8.68
CA THR A 131 -5.17 -4.67 -7.78
C THR A 131 -6.59 -4.31 -8.21
N PRO A 132 -7.62 -4.57 -7.38
CA PRO A 132 -8.99 -4.19 -7.71
C PRO A 132 -9.19 -2.68 -7.54
N GLU A 133 -9.71 -2.02 -8.57
CA GLU A 133 -10.13 -0.62 -8.52
C GLU A 133 -11.56 -0.48 -7.93
N SER A 134 -12.35 -1.55 -8.04
CA SER A 134 -13.76 -1.62 -7.68
C SER A 134 -14.17 -3.04 -7.26
N LEU A 135 -15.35 -3.18 -6.62
CA LEU A 135 -15.89 -4.51 -6.31
C LEU A 135 -16.30 -5.30 -7.55
N THR A 136 -16.52 -4.64 -8.70
CA THR A 136 -16.84 -5.32 -9.96
C THR A 136 -15.65 -6.04 -10.58
N ASP A 137 -14.43 -5.77 -10.10
CA ASP A 137 -13.22 -6.50 -10.50
C ASP A 137 -13.12 -7.88 -9.82
N LEU A 138 -14.02 -8.17 -8.86
CA LEU A 138 -14.15 -9.47 -8.23
C LEU A 138 -15.15 -10.36 -8.98
N PRO A 139 -14.98 -11.69 -8.97
CA PRO A 139 -16.01 -12.61 -9.46
C PRO A 139 -17.36 -12.36 -8.78
N ASP A 140 -18.45 -12.38 -9.54
CA ASP A 140 -19.80 -12.03 -9.05
C ASP A 140 -20.18 -12.79 -7.77
N SER A 141 -19.93 -14.09 -7.72
CA SER A 141 -20.23 -14.92 -6.54
C SER A 141 -19.46 -14.50 -5.28
N ILE A 142 -18.25 -13.96 -5.44
CA ILE A 142 -17.43 -13.46 -4.33
C ILE A 142 -17.90 -12.08 -3.92
N ARG A 143 -18.16 -11.20 -4.89
CA ARG A 143 -18.73 -9.86 -4.64
C ARG A 143 -20.02 -9.95 -3.84
N GLU A 144 -20.98 -10.76 -4.27
CA GLU A 144 -22.27 -10.90 -3.60
C GLU A 144 -22.15 -11.42 -2.16
N LYS A 145 -21.30 -12.44 -1.93
CA LYS A 145 -21.02 -12.95 -0.59
C LYS A 145 -20.41 -11.88 0.32
N LEU A 146 -19.41 -11.15 -0.20
CA LEU A 146 -18.74 -10.09 0.52
C LEU A 146 -19.70 -8.94 0.87
N GLU A 147 -20.47 -8.45 -0.09
CA GLU A 147 -21.44 -7.38 0.12
C GLU A 147 -22.50 -7.79 1.15
N LYS A 148 -23.04 -9.01 1.04
CA LYS A 148 -23.98 -9.57 2.02
C LYS A 148 -23.36 -9.63 3.42
N HIS A 149 -22.13 -10.12 3.54
CA HIS A 149 -21.41 -10.19 4.82
C HIS A 149 -21.23 -8.80 5.44
N LEU A 150 -20.72 -7.84 4.66
CA LEU A 150 -20.48 -6.47 5.13
C LEU A 150 -21.78 -5.75 5.51
N LEU A 151 -22.85 -5.92 4.74
CA LEU A 151 -24.17 -5.39 5.09
C LEU A 151 -24.72 -6.00 6.38
N ASN A 152 -24.59 -7.32 6.54
CA ASN A 152 -25.05 -8.03 7.73
C ASN A 152 -24.28 -7.61 8.98
N ARG A 153 -22.96 -7.38 8.88
CA ARG A 153 -22.11 -7.01 10.02
C ARG A 153 -22.17 -5.52 10.37
N LEU A 154 -22.23 -4.65 9.36
CA LEU A 154 -22.07 -3.20 9.57
C LEU A 154 -23.41 -2.45 9.55
N GLY A 155 -24.46 -3.07 9.01
CA GLY A 155 -25.73 -2.42 8.73
C GLY A 155 -25.64 -1.47 7.53
N LYS A 156 -26.77 -1.28 6.85
CA LYS A 156 -26.86 -0.48 5.61
C LYS A 156 -26.28 0.93 5.74
N LYS A 157 -26.53 1.61 6.88
CA LYS A 157 -26.12 3.00 7.13
C LYS A 157 -24.61 3.18 7.25
N PHE A 158 -23.90 2.23 7.87
CA PHE A 158 -22.44 2.32 7.98
C PHE A 158 -21.78 1.81 6.70
N TYR A 159 -22.28 0.70 6.15
CA TYR A 159 -21.79 0.14 4.89
C TYR A 159 -21.79 1.17 3.75
N SER A 160 -22.82 2.02 3.63
CA SER A 160 -22.88 3.05 2.58
C SER A 160 -21.79 4.12 2.67
N LYS A 161 -21.03 4.18 3.77
CA LYS A 161 -19.88 5.08 3.93
C LYS A 161 -18.57 4.44 3.48
N LEU A 162 -18.53 3.11 3.37
CA LEU A 162 -17.35 2.38 2.93
C LEU A 162 -17.13 2.54 1.43
N LYS A 163 -15.86 2.64 1.05
CA LYS A 163 -15.41 2.58 -0.34
C LYS A 163 -14.30 1.54 -0.44
N LEU A 164 -14.26 0.76 -1.52
CA LEU A 164 -13.08 -0.03 -1.80
C LEU A 164 -11.94 0.94 -2.13
N ASN A 165 -10.89 0.92 -1.30
CA ASN A 165 -9.73 1.80 -1.44
C ASN A 165 -8.62 1.12 -2.26
N GLY A 166 -8.60 -0.21 -2.26
CA GLY A 166 -7.68 -1.04 -3.02
C GLY A 166 -7.66 -2.46 -2.47
N GLY A 167 -6.65 -3.23 -2.85
CA GLY A 167 -6.46 -4.59 -2.36
C GLY A 167 -5.49 -5.37 -3.25
N GLN A 168 -5.41 -6.68 -3.00
CA GLN A 168 -4.64 -7.61 -3.80
C GLN A 168 -5.50 -8.83 -4.13
N ILE A 169 -5.54 -9.20 -5.42
CA ILE A 169 -6.11 -10.43 -5.95
C ILE A 169 -4.93 -11.33 -6.32
N VAL A 170 -4.81 -12.45 -5.60
CA VAL A 170 -3.71 -13.40 -5.74
C VAL A 170 -4.24 -14.65 -6.46
N ASP A 171 -3.68 -14.90 -7.64
CA ASP A 171 -3.76 -16.20 -8.28
C ASP A 171 -2.76 -17.14 -7.59
N LEU A 172 -3.28 -18.01 -6.72
CA LEU A 172 -2.45 -18.89 -5.90
C LEU A 172 -1.69 -19.92 -6.74
N ASP A 173 -2.30 -20.45 -7.80
CA ASP A 173 -1.65 -21.44 -8.65
C ASP A 173 -0.46 -20.82 -9.37
N ARG A 174 -0.65 -19.60 -9.87
CA ARG A 174 0.39 -18.84 -10.53
C ARG A 174 1.46 -18.34 -9.58
N LEU A 175 1.09 -17.87 -8.39
CA LEU A 175 2.02 -17.52 -7.31
C LEU A 175 2.99 -18.67 -7.03
N TYR A 176 2.49 -19.91 -6.94
CA TYR A 176 3.35 -21.07 -6.66
C TYR A 176 4.24 -21.49 -7.83
N ILE A 177 3.92 -21.07 -9.06
CA ILE A 177 4.78 -21.27 -10.23
C ILE A 177 5.91 -20.23 -10.23
N VAL A 178 5.56 -18.95 -10.04
CA VAL A 178 6.53 -17.84 -10.05
C VAL A 178 7.42 -17.86 -8.82
N ASN A 179 6.84 -18.17 -7.66
CA ASN A 179 7.53 -18.24 -6.38
C ASN A 179 7.20 -19.56 -5.64
N PRO A 180 7.87 -20.67 -5.99
CA PRO A 180 7.63 -21.96 -5.34
C PRO A 180 7.86 -21.97 -3.82
N ARG A 181 8.69 -21.04 -3.31
CA ARG A 181 8.95 -20.90 -1.87
C ARG A 181 7.75 -20.39 -1.09
N ALA A 182 6.77 -19.76 -1.75
CA ALA A 182 5.53 -19.31 -1.13
C ALA A 182 4.73 -20.44 -0.47
N ARG A 183 4.95 -21.70 -0.88
CA ARG A 183 4.36 -22.89 -0.21
C ARG A 183 4.88 -23.13 1.21
N TYR A 184 6.05 -22.57 1.53
CA TYR A 184 6.73 -22.73 2.81
C TYR A 184 6.76 -21.44 3.63
N TYR A 185 5.98 -20.43 3.23
CA TYR A 185 5.80 -19.24 4.04
C TYR A 185 5.22 -19.60 5.41
N GLN A 186 5.56 -18.80 6.43
CA GLN A 186 5.04 -18.98 7.78
C GLN A 186 3.51 -18.72 7.86
N TRP A 187 2.92 -18.21 6.78
CA TRP A 187 1.50 -17.94 6.64
C TRP A 187 0.98 -18.50 5.31
N VAL A 188 -0.28 -18.93 5.31
CA VAL A 188 -0.96 -19.41 4.09
C VAL A 188 -1.43 -18.20 3.28
N PRO A 189 -1.03 -18.06 2.01
CA PRO A 189 -1.54 -17.01 1.16
C PRO A 189 -3.01 -17.21 0.82
N TYR A 190 -3.74 -16.10 0.77
CA TYR A 190 -5.15 -16.03 0.45
C TYR A 190 -5.34 -15.39 -0.92
N SER A 191 -6.52 -15.58 -1.53
CA SER A 191 -6.79 -15.07 -2.87
C SER A 191 -7.18 -13.59 -2.88
N TYR A 192 -7.72 -13.06 -1.78
CA TYR A 192 -8.18 -11.67 -1.74
C TYR A 192 -7.79 -10.98 -0.45
N TYR A 193 -7.05 -9.88 -0.56
CA TYR A 193 -6.74 -8.95 0.53
C TYR A 193 -7.39 -7.62 0.19
N LEU A 194 -8.59 -7.36 0.69
CA LEU A 194 -9.37 -6.20 0.31
C LEU A 194 -9.27 -5.13 1.39
N CYS A 195 -9.08 -3.89 0.96
CA CYS A 195 -8.98 -2.75 1.86
C CYS A 195 -10.12 -1.76 1.58
N PHE A 196 -10.98 -1.59 2.56
CA PHE A 196 -12.05 -0.60 2.55
C PHE A 196 -11.60 0.66 3.27
N SER A 197 -12.19 1.79 2.94
CA SER A 197 -11.96 3.04 3.64
C SER A 197 -13.24 3.80 3.92
N PHE A 198 -13.20 4.62 4.97
CA PHE A 198 -14.19 5.66 5.21
C PHE A 198 -13.53 6.93 5.74
N GLN A 199 -14.28 8.03 5.70
CA GLN A 199 -13.87 9.32 6.25
C GLN A 199 -14.95 9.82 7.21
N ALA A 200 -14.52 10.56 8.23
CA ALA A 200 -15.41 11.28 9.14
C ALA A 200 -14.71 12.57 9.60
N PRO A 201 -14.64 13.59 8.73
CA PRO A 201 -13.93 14.84 9.01
C PRO A 201 -14.36 15.52 10.31
N GLU A 202 -15.65 15.48 10.62
CA GLU A 202 -16.24 16.03 11.85
C GLU A 202 -15.73 15.34 13.13
N LYS A 203 -15.18 14.13 13.00
CA LYS A 203 -14.54 13.37 14.08
C LYS A 203 -13.02 13.52 14.08
N GLY A 204 -12.43 14.22 13.11
CA GLY A 204 -10.99 14.29 12.90
C GLY A 204 -10.41 13.04 12.23
N ILE A 205 -11.22 12.31 11.47
CA ILE A 205 -10.81 11.13 10.70
C ILE A 205 -10.73 11.53 9.23
N GLY A 206 -9.52 11.75 8.73
CA GLY A 206 -9.28 12.11 7.34
C GLY A 206 -9.32 10.90 6.42
N LEU A 207 -8.80 9.76 6.88
CA LEU A 207 -8.97 8.46 6.23
C LEU A 207 -8.79 7.36 7.29
N TYR A 208 -9.74 6.44 7.37
CA TYR A 208 -9.53 5.18 8.07
C TYR A 208 -9.64 4.03 7.06
N THR A 209 -8.79 3.03 7.19
CA THR A 209 -8.75 1.84 6.34
C THR A 209 -9.01 0.59 7.17
N ALA A 210 -9.80 -0.32 6.63
CA ALA A 210 -10.15 -1.59 7.24
C ALA A 210 -9.90 -2.73 6.24
N LYS A 211 -9.16 -3.75 6.65
CA LYS A 211 -8.85 -4.90 5.79
C LYS A 211 -9.77 -6.06 6.08
N ILE A 212 -10.12 -6.80 5.03
CA ILE A 212 -10.77 -8.10 5.09
C ILE A 212 -10.02 -9.06 4.16
N VAL A 213 -9.90 -10.33 4.56
CA VAL A 213 -9.19 -11.34 3.78
C VAL A 213 -10.12 -12.49 3.44
N LEU A 214 -10.14 -12.89 2.16
CA LEU A 214 -11.00 -13.95 1.65
C LEU A 214 -10.19 -15.09 1.02
N ASP A 215 -10.69 -16.31 1.17
CA ASP A 215 -10.18 -17.46 0.41
C ASP A 215 -10.61 -17.41 -1.07
N LYS A 216 -10.14 -18.38 -1.87
CA LYS A 216 -10.48 -18.49 -3.30
C LYS A 216 -11.97 -18.63 -3.62
N ASN A 217 -12.79 -19.00 -2.63
CA ASN A 217 -14.23 -19.20 -2.77
C ASN A 217 -15.04 -18.01 -2.23
N GLY A 218 -14.36 -16.94 -1.79
CA GLY A 218 -14.96 -15.76 -1.17
C GLY A 218 -15.41 -15.96 0.27
N ASN A 219 -14.94 -17.01 0.97
CA ASN A 219 -15.21 -17.18 2.40
C ASN A 219 -14.27 -16.28 3.22
N ILE A 220 -14.77 -15.74 4.34
CA ILE A 220 -14.00 -14.85 5.22
C ILE A 220 -12.91 -15.66 5.93
N ALA A 221 -11.65 -15.39 5.61
CA ALA A 221 -10.49 -15.96 6.29
C ALA A 221 -10.00 -15.07 7.44
N LYS A 222 -10.05 -13.74 7.24
CA LYS A 222 -9.86 -12.76 8.31
C LYS A 222 -10.97 -11.73 8.22
N GLU A 223 -11.64 -11.52 9.34
CA GLU A 223 -12.76 -10.58 9.46
C GLU A 223 -12.31 -9.14 9.18
N ILE A 224 -13.24 -8.32 8.68
CA ILE A 224 -13.01 -6.89 8.50
C ILE A 224 -12.61 -6.24 9.82
N GLU A 225 -11.59 -5.38 9.78
CA GLU A 225 -11.08 -4.61 10.91
C GLU A 225 -12.05 -3.49 11.36
N LEU A 226 -13.33 -3.84 11.55
CA LEU A 226 -14.41 -2.98 12.00
C LEU A 226 -15.27 -3.74 13.03
N PRO A 227 -15.86 -3.02 14.00
CA PRO A 227 -16.78 -3.63 14.95
C PRO A 227 -18.02 -4.23 14.26
N ASP A 228 -18.65 -5.22 14.91
CA ASP A 228 -19.98 -5.68 14.52
C ASP A 228 -21.04 -4.64 14.94
N ILE A 229 -21.33 -3.73 14.02
CA ILE A 229 -22.22 -2.58 14.25
C ILE A 229 -23.70 -3.00 14.18
N SER A 230 -24.04 -4.01 13.39
CA SER A 230 -25.40 -4.52 13.33
C SER A 230 -25.85 -5.07 14.68
N SER A 231 -24.98 -5.84 15.35
CA SER A 231 -25.27 -6.36 16.70
C SER A 231 -25.04 -5.33 17.80
N HIS A 232 -24.20 -4.31 17.56
CA HIS A 232 -23.84 -3.26 18.53
C HIS A 232 -23.93 -1.86 17.89
N PRO A 233 -25.16 -1.34 17.66
CA PRO A 233 -25.36 -0.09 16.91
C PRO A 233 -24.67 1.13 17.51
N GLU A 234 -24.41 1.14 18.82
CA GLU A 234 -23.66 2.18 19.51
C GLU A 234 -22.23 2.32 18.98
N LYS A 235 -21.62 1.22 18.49
CA LYS A 235 -20.29 1.22 17.86
C LYS A 235 -20.25 1.90 16.49
N ALA A 236 -21.40 2.26 15.91
CA ALA A 236 -21.43 3.16 14.74
C ALA A 236 -20.98 4.58 15.09
N ASN A 237 -21.06 4.97 16.37
CA ASN A 237 -20.73 6.31 16.83
C ASN A 237 -19.28 6.34 17.28
N ILE A 238 -18.50 7.23 16.69
CA ILE A 238 -17.11 7.47 17.05
C ILE A 238 -17.03 8.83 17.74
N ILE A 239 -16.41 8.90 18.92
CA ILE A 239 -16.10 10.16 19.60
C ILE A 239 -15.05 10.91 18.79
N ALA A 240 -15.17 12.24 18.75
CA ALA A 240 -14.21 13.05 18.01
C ALA A 240 -12.81 12.94 18.62
N ARG A 241 -11.77 13.02 17.78
CA ARG A 241 -10.36 13.05 18.19
C ARG A 241 -10.10 14.07 19.31
N LYS A 242 -10.74 15.25 19.24
CA LYS A 242 -10.64 16.29 20.28
C LYS A 242 -11.13 15.80 21.65
N SER A 243 -12.22 15.03 21.69
CA SER A 243 -12.75 14.45 22.94
C SER A 243 -11.81 13.38 23.50
N ALA A 244 -11.32 12.48 22.64
CA ALA A 244 -10.34 11.47 23.02
C ALA A 244 -9.06 12.11 23.58
N LEU A 245 -8.61 13.23 23.00
CA LEU A 245 -7.46 13.97 23.48
C LEU A 245 -7.67 14.53 24.90
N LEU A 246 -8.87 15.04 25.21
CA LEU A 246 -9.15 15.52 26.57
C LEU A 246 -9.07 14.39 27.59
N ILE A 247 -9.51 13.18 27.22
CA ILE A 247 -9.38 11.98 28.04
C ILE A 247 -7.91 11.61 28.21
N ALA A 248 -7.14 11.59 27.12
CA ALA A 248 -5.71 11.31 27.13
C ALA A 248 -4.92 12.29 28.03
N LYS A 249 -5.24 13.59 27.99
CA LYS A 249 -4.65 14.61 28.86
C LYS A 249 -4.90 14.35 30.34
N LYS A 250 -6.10 13.90 30.71
CA LYS A 250 -6.43 13.49 32.09
C LYS A 250 -5.63 12.26 32.53
N SER A 251 -5.22 11.41 31.58
CA SER A 251 -4.34 10.26 31.79
C SER A 251 -2.84 10.57 31.66
N GLY A 252 -2.44 11.85 31.55
CA GLY A 252 -1.03 12.25 31.49
C GLY A 252 -0.39 12.23 30.09
N PHE A 253 -1.18 12.07 29.02
CA PHE A 253 -0.72 12.15 27.62
C PHE A 253 -1.01 13.53 27.03
N THR A 254 0.01 14.21 26.51
CA THR A 254 -0.13 15.54 25.88
C THR A 254 0.23 15.53 24.40
N GLU A 255 -0.37 16.41 23.58
CA GLU A 255 -0.16 16.45 22.12
C GLU A 255 1.28 16.74 21.70
N LYS A 256 2.06 17.42 22.55
CA LYS A 256 3.39 17.95 22.18
C LYS A 256 4.42 16.86 21.88
N THR A 257 4.10 15.58 22.04
CA THR A 257 5.10 14.49 22.05
C THR A 257 4.71 13.27 21.21
N GLY A 258 3.61 13.32 20.43
CA GLY A 258 3.01 12.07 19.96
C GLY A 258 2.20 12.05 18.68
N LYS A 259 2.13 10.85 18.09
CA LYS A 259 1.24 10.50 16.98
C LYS A 259 -0.12 10.10 17.55
N ILE A 260 -1.20 10.51 16.88
CA ILE A 260 -2.57 10.11 17.23
C ILE A 260 -3.18 9.36 16.04
N THR A 261 -3.43 8.07 16.23
CA THR A 261 -4.04 7.19 15.21
C THR A 261 -5.41 6.69 15.65
N LEU A 262 -6.23 6.30 14.68
CA LEU A 262 -7.41 5.48 14.90
C LEU A 262 -7.08 4.09 14.37
N ASP A 263 -7.17 3.08 15.23
CA ASP A 263 -6.88 1.69 14.91
C ASP A 263 -8.06 0.79 15.31
N TYR A 264 -8.03 -0.48 14.88
CA TYR A 264 -8.99 -1.49 15.34
C TYR A 264 -8.32 -2.42 16.36
N SER A 265 -9.00 -2.65 17.48
CA SER A 265 -8.62 -3.64 18.49
C SER A 265 -9.51 -4.86 18.32
N SER A 266 -8.96 -5.97 17.82
CA SER A 266 -9.67 -7.24 17.72
C SER A 266 -10.17 -7.73 19.07
N ASP A 267 -9.35 -7.58 20.11
CA ASP A 267 -9.63 -8.08 21.46
C ASP A 267 -10.79 -7.33 22.12
N ALA A 268 -10.91 -6.03 21.85
CA ALA A 268 -12.04 -5.21 22.30
C ALA A 268 -13.23 -5.25 21.32
N GLY A 269 -13.01 -5.74 20.09
CA GLY A 269 -13.95 -5.61 18.99
C GLY A 269 -14.39 -4.16 18.77
N SER A 270 -13.47 -3.20 18.87
CA SER A 270 -13.77 -1.77 18.79
C SER A 270 -12.69 -0.98 18.06
N LEU A 271 -13.09 0.17 17.51
CA LEU A 271 -12.13 1.17 17.08
C LEU A 271 -11.53 1.86 18.31
N THR A 272 -10.25 2.20 18.25
CA THR A 272 -9.50 2.79 19.36
C THR A 272 -8.70 3.98 18.90
N TRP A 273 -8.80 5.08 19.64
CA TRP A 273 -7.85 6.18 19.53
C TRP A 273 -6.57 5.79 20.25
N CYS A 274 -5.46 5.77 19.51
CA CYS A 274 -4.13 5.44 20.01
C CYS A 274 -3.30 6.71 20.12
N PHE A 275 -2.77 6.98 21.30
CA PHE A 275 -1.87 8.10 21.59
C PHE A 275 -0.48 7.54 21.87
N GLU A 276 0.45 7.73 20.93
CA GLU A 276 1.82 7.22 21.05
C GLU A 276 2.78 8.34 21.42
N ARG A 277 3.70 8.10 22.36
CA ARG A 277 4.86 8.97 22.60
C ARG A 277 6.13 8.16 22.77
N THR A 278 7.26 8.72 22.37
CA THR A 278 8.58 8.13 22.65
C THR A 278 9.01 8.54 24.05
N ILE A 279 9.23 7.55 24.94
CA ILE A 279 9.66 7.78 26.33
C ILE A 279 11.16 7.55 26.53
N LYS A 280 11.82 6.84 25.59
CA LYS A 280 13.27 6.64 25.57
C LYS A 280 13.72 6.50 24.11
N ASP A 281 14.80 7.19 23.74
CA ASP A 281 15.45 7.07 22.43
C ASP A 281 16.95 7.25 22.63
N ASN A 282 17.75 6.27 22.18
CA ASN A 282 19.22 6.35 22.23
C ASN A 282 19.86 6.40 20.84
N GLY A 283 19.08 6.72 19.80
CA GLY A 283 19.55 6.80 18.42
C GLY A 283 19.61 5.45 17.69
N LEU A 284 19.67 4.33 18.41
CA LEU A 284 19.63 2.97 17.83
C LEU A 284 18.31 2.25 18.13
N THR A 285 17.80 2.47 19.34
CA THR A 285 16.60 1.84 19.88
C THR A 285 15.71 2.90 20.50
N PHE A 286 14.41 2.64 20.48
CA PHE A 286 13.43 3.50 21.12
C PHE A 286 12.38 2.68 21.87
N VAL A 287 11.81 3.29 22.91
CA VAL A 287 10.63 2.77 23.61
C VAL A 287 9.48 3.74 23.39
N ARG A 288 8.39 3.23 22.82
CA ARG A 288 7.13 3.96 22.67
C ARG A 288 6.14 3.49 23.72
N GLU A 289 5.47 4.44 24.34
CA GLU A 289 4.33 4.22 25.20
C GLU A 289 3.06 4.59 24.44
N THR A 290 2.05 3.70 24.47
CA THR A 290 0.78 3.87 23.76
C THR A 290 -0.38 3.81 24.73
N LEU A 291 -1.18 4.88 24.80
CA LEU A 291 -2.48 4.89 25.47
C LEU A 291 -3.57 4.56 24.46
N LYS A 292 -4.40 3.56 24.76
CA LYS A 292 -5.55 3.16 23.95
C LYS A 292 -6.85 3.61 24.62
N ILE A 293 -7.68 4.33 23.87
CA ILE A 293 -9.00 4.78 24.29
C ILE A 293 -10.04 4.22 23.33
N ASP A 294 -11.08 3.56 23.85
CA ASP A 294 -12.20 3.08 23.05
C ASP A 294 -12.87 4.26 22.35
N ALA A 295 -12.96 4.19 21.02
CA ALA A 295 -13.43 5.28 20.21
C ALA A 295 -14.96 5.44 20.23
N HIS A 296 -15.70 4.53 20.84
CA HIS A 296 -17.17 4.57 20.90
C HIS A 296 -17.68 5.13 22.22
N ASN A 297 -17.00 4.85 23.33
CA ASN A 297 -17.43 5.27 24.67
C ASN A 297 -16.38 6.10 25.45
N GLY A 298 -15.16 6.24 24.94
CA GLY A 298 -14.09 7.02 25.58
C GLY A 298 -13.44 6.33 26.78
N LYS A 299 -13.74 5.05 27.05
CA LYS A 299 -13.09 4.29 28.11
C LYS A 299 -11.60 4.09 27.80
N VAL A 300 -10.73 4.34 28.77
CA VAL A 300 -9.32 3.96 28.68
C VAL A 300 -9.21 2.44 28.73
N LEU A 301 -8.65 1.84 27.69
CA LEU A 301 -8.47 0.39 27.57
C LEU A 301 -7.15 -0.07 28.20
N GLY A 302 -6.13 0.78 28.17
CA GLY A 302 -4.84 0.49 28.79
C GLY A 302 -3.70 1.34 28.24
N ILE A 303 -2.54 1.18 28.88
CA ILE A 303 -1.27 1.74 28.45
C ILE A 303 -0.32 0.56 28.20
N SER A 304 0.39 0.59 27.08
CA SER A 304 1.36 -0.45 26.72
C SER A 304 2.65 0.16 26.21
N ASN A 305 3.77 -0.54 26.43
CA ASN A 305 5.08 -0.17 25.90
C ASN A 305 5.48 -1.10 24.75
N SER A 306 6.11 -0.53 23.73
CA SER A 306 6.72 -1.26 22.61
C SER A 306 8.16 -0.81 22.41
N HIS A 307 9.03 -1.75 22.04
CA HIS A 307 10.43 -1.49 21.72
C HIS A 307 10.62 -1.53 20.20
N GLY A 308 11.44 -0.63 19.68
CA GLY A 308 11.83 -0.61 18.28
C GLY A 308 13.31 -0.34 18.07
N ILE A 309 13.80 -0.71 16.90
CA ILE A 309 15.15 -0.47 16.40
C ILE A 309 15.01 0.47 15.19
N ARG A 310 15.94 1.41 15.01
CA ARG A 310 15.99 2.30 13.84
C ARG A 310 16.69 1.66 12.66
#